data_AF-A0A945AE44-F1
#
_entry.id   AF-A0A945AE44-F1
#
_cell.length_a   1.000
_cell.length_b   1.000
_cell.length_c   1.000
_cell.angle_alpha   90.00
_cell.angle_beta   90.00
_cell.angle_gamma   90.00
#
_symmetry.space_group_name_H-M   'P 1'
#
loop_
_entity.id
_entity.type
_entity.pdbx_description
1 polymer ?
#
loop_
_entity_poly.entity_id
_entity_poly.type
_entity_poly.pdbx_seq_one_letter_code
_entity_poly.pdbx_strand_id
1 'polypeptide(L)'
;MSDSKLDAVSLEVLWNRLISIVNEQAAVLMHASFTTVVREAGDLSAGVFDRAGNMVAQAVTGTPGHINTMANCVRHFVNLHPIDSLKPGDSLLTNDPWLASGHLHDITVVTPVFYKGRGVGWFANTCHAMDIGGRTLGAGAREVFEE
;
A
#
# COMPACT_ATOMS: atom_id res chain seq x y z
N MET A 1 0.11 -33.36 -17.42
CA MET A 1 0.06 -32.68 -16.10
C MET A 1 -1.14 -31.75 -16.16
N SER A 2 -2.07 -31.91 -15.22
CA SER A 2 -3.38 -31.24 -15.22
C SER A 2 -3.21 -29.72 -15.25
N ASP A 3 -3.76 -29.09 -16.27
CA ASP A 3 -3.93 -27.65 -16.39
C ASP A 3 -5.02 -27.26 -15.38
N SER A 4 -4.62 -26.96 -14.13
CA SER A 4 -5.54 -26.64 -13.04
C SER A 4 -6.14 -25.25 -13.26
N LYS A 5 -7.08 -25.15 -14.19
CA LYS A 5 -7.94 -23.97 -14.32
C LYS A 5 -8.66 -23.77 -13.00
N LEU A 6 -8.50 -22.57 -12.42
CA LEU A 6 -9.35 -22.09 -11.33
C LEU A 6 -10.81 -22.21 -11.77
N ASP A 7 -11.58 -23.09 -11.12
CA ASP A 7 -13.02 -23.16 -11.35
C ASP A 7 -13.71 -21.91 -10.79
N ALA A 8 -14.92 -21.62 -11.28
CA ALA A 8 -15.64 -20.41 -10.93
C ALA A 8 -15.92 -20.29 -9.42
N VAL A 9 -16.17 -21.41 -8.73
CA VAL A 9 -16.44 -21.40 -7.29
C VAL A 9 -15.15 -21.08 -6.53
N SER A 10 -14.04 -21.75 -6.86
CA SER A 10 -12.74 -21.47 -6.25
C SER A 10 -12.29 -20.03 -6.49
N LEU A 11 -12.50 -19.50 -7.71
CA LEU A 11 -12.17 -18.12 -8.04
C LEU A 11 -12.95 -17.13 -7.16
N GLU A 12 -14.26 -17.29 -7.06
CA GLU A 12 -15.10 -16.41 -6.24
C GLU A 12 -14.72 -16.48 -4.75
N VAL A 13 -14.46 -17.68 -4.23
CA VAL A 13 -14.02 -17.84 -2.83
C VAL A 13 -12.69 -17.12 -2.59
N LEU A 14 -11.71 -17.29 -3.49
CA LEU A 14 -10.41 -16.64 -3.36
C LEU A 14 -10.50 -15.12 -3.53
N TRP A 15 -11.33 -14.63 -4.46
CA TRP A 15 -11.56 -13.22 -4.66
C TRP A 15 -12.17 -12.55 -3.42
N ASN A 16 -13.24 -13.12 -2.88
CA ASN A 16 -13.86 -12.61 -1.65
C ASN A 16 -12.89 -12.62 -0.46
N ARG A 17 -12.00 -13.62 -0.38
CA ARG A 17 -10.95 -13.65 0.65
C ARG A 17 -9.93 -12.53 0.47
N LEU A 18 -9.46 -12.26 -0.75
CA LEU A 18 -8.53 -11.16 -1.01
C LEU A 18 -9.15 -9.81 -0.65
N ILE A 19 -10.41 -9.57 -1.04
CA ILE A 19 -11.15 -8.35 -0.68
C ILE A 19 -11.31 -8.23 0.83
N SER A 20 -11.63 -9.33 1.52
CA SER A 20 -11.75 -9.33 2.98
C SER A 20 -10.44 -8.97 3.66
N ILE A 21 -9.31 -9.52 3.20
CA ILE A 21 -7.97 -9.25 3.75
C ILE A 21 -7.60 -7.77 3.64
N VAL A 22 -7.77 -7.16 2.46
CA VAL A 22 -7.40 -5.74 2.28
C VAL A 22 -8.33 -4.80 3.03
N ASN A 23 -9.62 -5.14 3.16
CA ASN A 23 -10.54 -4.37 4.00
C ASN A 23 -10.21 -4.49 5.49
N GLU A 24 -9.80 -5.67 5.96
CA GLU A 24 -9.34 -5.87 7.33
C GLU A 24 -8.03 -5.08 7.58
N GLN A 25 -7.11 -5.08 6.62
CA GLN A 25 -5.90 -4.24 6.69
C GLN A 25 -6.24 -2.77 6.87
N ALA A 26 -7.18 -2.22 6.07
CA ALA A 26 -7.64 -0.85 6.21
C ALA A 26 -8.32 -0.58 7.57
N ALA A 27 -9.20 -1.49 8.02
CA ALA A 27 -9.89 -1.36 9.30
C ALA A 27 -8.89 -1.33 10.47
N VAL A 28 -7.90 -2.22 10.46
CA VAL A 28 -6.84 -2.24 11.49
C VAL A 28 -6.04 -0.95 11.50
N LEU A 29 -5.69 -0.40 10.32
CA LEU A 29 -5.00 0.90 10.23
C LEU A 29 -5.84 2.04 10.80
N MET A 30 -7.14 2.12 10.48
CA MET A 30 -8.04 3.13 11.05
C MET A 30 -8.12 3.01 12.58
N HIS A 31 -8.30 1.80 13.11
CA HIS A 31 -8.44 1.56 14.54
C HIS A 31 -7.15 1.75 15.34
N ALA A 32 -5.99 1.50 14.73
CA ALA A 32 -4.69 1.72 15.35
C ALA A 32 -4.24 3.19 15.31
N SER A 33 -4.85 4.00 14.45
CA SER A 33 -4.47 5.40 14.28
C SER A 33 -4.91 6.29 15.44
N PHE A 34 -4.00 7.18 15.86
CA PHE A 34 -4.29 8.24 16.82
C PHE A 34 -4.71 9.57 16.16
N THR A 35 -4.53 9.72 14.85
CA THR A 35 -4.91 10.94 14.12
C THR A 35 -6.32 10.84 13.56
N THR A 36 -7.08 11.93 13.68
CA THR A 36 -8.42 12.04 13.08
C THR A 36 -8.39 11.95 11.56
N VAL A 37 -7.27 12.28 10.91
CA VAL A 37 -7.10 12.18 9.45
C VAL A 37 -7.29 10.74 8.97
N VAL A 38 -6.60 9.80 9.60
CA VAL A 38 -6.70 8.38 9.24
C VAL A 38 -7.89 7.72 9.93
N ARG A 39 -8.14 8.03 11.21
CA ARG A 39 -9.16 7.34 12.02
C ARG A 39 -10.60 7.74 11.68
N GLU A 40 -10.83 9.04 11.46
CA GLU A 40 -12.18 9.58 11.28
C GLU A 40 -12.45 9.95 9.80
N ALA A 41 -11.47 10.55 9.12
CA ALA A 41 -11.63 10.92 7.70
C ALA A 41 -11.31 9.77 6.74
N GLY A 42 -10.65 8.70 7.21
CA GLY A 42 -10.33 7.54 6.40
C GLY A 42 -9.30 7.80 5.30
N ASP A 43 -8.40 8.78 5.51
CA ASP A 43 -7.39 9.18 4.52
C ASP A 43 -6.22 8.19 4.49
N LEU A 44 -6.53 6.98 3.99
CA LEU A 44 -5.62 5.87 3.83
C LEU A 44 -6.01 5.01 2.63
N SER A 45 -5.10 4.15 2.20
CA SER A 45 -5.38 3.03 1.30
C SER A 45 -4.64 1.77 1.73
N ALA A 46 -5.14 0.62 1.30
CA ALA A 46 -4.55 -0.68 1.55
C ALA A 46 -4.73 -1.55 0.30
N GLY A 47 -3.70 -2.33 -0.04
CA GLY A 47 -3.73 -3.19 -1.23
C GLY A 47 -2.81 -4.39 -1.14
N VAL A 48 -3.11 -5.39 -1.95
CA VAL A 48 -2.30 -6.59 -2.17
C VAL A 48 -1.85 -6.66 -3.62
N PHE A 49 -0.60 -7.06 -3.81
CA PHE A 49 0.09 -7.01 -5.09
C PHE A 49 0.72 -8.36 -5.42
N ASP A 50 0.77 -8.69 -6.71
CA ASP A 50 1.52 -9.85 -7.19
C ASP A 50 3.03 -9.64 -7.07
N ARG A 51 3.83 -10.67 -7.37
CA ARG A 51 5.30 -10.59 -7.30
C ARG A 51 5.91 -9.47 -8.14
N ALA A 52 5.25 -9.08 -9.24
CA ALA A 52 5.71 -8.05 -10.16
C ALA A 52 5.25 -6.63 -9.74
N GLY A 53 4.51 -6.52 -8.63
CA GLY A 53 3.99 -5.23 -8.15
C GLY A 53 2.71 -4.78 -8.84
N ASN A 54 1.98 -5.67 -9.51
CA ASN A 54 0.64 -5.34 -10.01
C ASN A 54 -0.37 -5.48 -8.88
N MET A 55 -1.21 -4.46 -8.70
CA MET A 55 -2.29 -4.50 -7.72
C MET A 55 -3.31 -5.58 -8.11
N VAL A 56 -3.61 -6.48 -7.18
CA VAL A 56 -4.57 -7.57 -7.36
C VAL A 56 -5.91 -7.21 -6.71
N ALA A 57 -5.87 -6.65 -5.51
CA ALA A 57 -7.05 -6.20 -4.76
C ALA A 57 -6.69 -5.03 -3.84
N GLN A 58 -7.71 -4.28 -3.44
CA GLN A 58 -7.58 -3.10 -2.60
C GLN A 58 -8.78 -2.91 -1.68
N ALA A 59 -8.58 -2.18 -0.59
CA ALA A 59 -9.66 -1.80 0.30
C ALA A 59 -10.63 -0.82 -0.38
N VAL A 60 -11.92 -0.95 -0.07
CA VAL A 60 -12.97 -0.07 -0.62
C VAL A 60 -12.86 1.37 -0.09
N THR A 61 -12.25 1.55 1.06
CA THR A 61 -12.08 2.85 1.73
C THR A 61 -10.98 3.72 1.10
N GLY A 62 -10.16 3.18 0.19
CA GLY A 62 -9.06 3.92 -0.40
C GLY A 62 -9.52 5.08 -1.28
N THR A 63 -8.96 6.28 -1.06
CA THR A 63 -9.19 7.40 -1.98
C THR A 63 -8.48 7.12 -3.32
N PRO A 64 -9.04 7.52 -4.47
CA PRO A 64 -8.40 7.30 -5.78
C PRO A 64 -6.99 7.91 -5.88
N GLY A 65 -6.74 9.00 -5.15
CA GLY A 65 -5.43 9.65 -5.05
C GLY A 65 -4.37 8.72 -4.44
N HIS A 66 -4.70 8.05 -3.33
CA HIS A 66 -3.78 7.10 -2.68
C HIS A 66 -3.64 5.79 -3.44
N ILE A 67 -4.74 5.24 -3.96
CA ILE A 67 -4.74 3.93 -4.61
C ILE A 67 -3.78 3.90 -5.81
N ASN A 68 -3.91 4.87 -6.70
CA ASN A 68 -3.16 4.87 -7.96
C ASN A 68 -1.68 5.19 -7.73
N THR A 69 -1.41 6.11 -6.81
CA THR A 69 -0.04 6.48 -6.42
C THR A 69 0.65 5.33 -5.68
N MET A 70 -0.05 4.66 -4.75
CA MET A 70 0.44 3.44 -4.11
C MET A 70 0.75 2.34 -5.14
N ALA A 71 -0.10 2.15 -6.15
CA ALA A 71 0.14 1.16 -7.20
C ALA A 71 1.43 1.43 -8.00
N ASN A 72 1.72 2.70 -8.30
CA ASN A 72 2.96 3.09 -8.95
C ASN A 72 4.16 2.96 -8.00
N CYS A 73 4.02 3.41 -6.75
CA CYS A 73 5.06 3.33 -5.72
C CYS A 73 5.53 1.89 -5.49
N VAL A 74 4.61 0.92 -5.40
CA VAL A 74 4.96 -0.50 -5.26
C VAL A 74 5.84 -0.98 -6.43
N ARG A 75 5.55 -0.58 -7.67
CA ARG A 75 6.39 -0.94 -8.82
C ARG A 75 7.80 -0.34 -8.71
N HIS A 76 7.94 0.87 -8.21
CA HIS A 76 9.25 1.48 -7.95
C HIS A 76 10.05 0.65 -6.93
N PHE A 77 9.42 0.26 -5.83
CA PHE A 77 10.06 -0.63 -4.85
C PHE A 77 10.44 -1.98 -5.42
N VAL A 78 9.55 -2.63 -6.18
CA VAL A 78 9.83 -3.94 -6.79
C VAL A 78 11.03 -3.88 -7.74
N ASN A 79 11.18 -2.77 -8.48
CA ASN A 79 12.31 -2.57 -9.39
C ASN A 79 13.64 -2.35 -8.65
N LEU A 80 13.62 -1.59 -7.54
CA LEU A 80 14.82 -1.30 -6.75
C LEU A 80 15.20 -2.45 -5.82
N HIS A 81 14.20 -3.14 -5.28
CA HIS A 81 14.30 -4.21 -4.30
C HIS A 81 13.44 -5.39 -4.73
N PRO A 82 13.91 -6.21 -5.68
CA PRO A 82 13.20 -7.42 -6.09
C PRO A 82 12.89 -8.32 -4.88
N ILE A 83 11.73 -8.97 -4.85
CA ILE A 83 11.25 -9.69 -3.65
C ILE A 83 12.23 -10.73 -3.11
N ASP A 84 12.98 -11.39 -3.99
CA ASP A 84 13.94 -12.43 -3.64
C ASP A 84 15.25 -11.86 -3.04
N SER A 85 15.44 -10.54 -3.07
CA SER A 85 16.53 -9.83 -2.38
C SER A 85 16.21 -9.48 -0.93
N LEU A 86 14.94 -9.57 -0.55
CA LEU A 86 14.42 -9.26 0.78
C LEU A 86 14.25 -10.51 1.64
N LYS A 87 14.02 -10.32 2.93
CA LYS A 87 13.81 -11.39 3.91
C LYS A 87 12.50 -11.21 4.67
N PRO A 88 11.92 -12.28 5.23
CA PRO A 88 10.78 -12.15 6.14
C PRO A 88 11.11 -11.19 7.29
N GLY A 89 10.22 -10.21 7.50
CA GLY A 89 10.37 -9.16 8.51
C GLY A 89 10.84 -7.80 7.95
N ASP A 90 11.30 -7.75 6.70
CA ASP A 90 11.63 -6.48 6.05
C ASP A 90 10.34 -5.69 5.72
N SER A 91 10.44 -4.36 5.76
CA SER A 91 9.43 -3.43 5.25
C SER A 91 10.13 -2.27 4.54
N LEU A 92 9.58 -1.85 3.42
CA LEU A 92 10.03 -0.69 2.65
C LEU A 92 9.07 0.47 2.92
N LEU A 93 9.60 1.69 3.01
CA LEU A 93 8.81 2.89 3.26
C LEU A 93 9.35 4.05 2.43
N THR A 94 8.44 4.87 1.89
CA THR A 94 8.79 6.12 1.23
C THR A 94 7.65 7.13 1.38
N ASN A 95 8.01 8.40 1.36
CA ASN A 95 7.12 9.52 1.14
C ASN A 95 7.63 10.40 -0.03
N ASP A 96 8.53 9.86 -0.86
CA ASP A 96 9.07 10.57 -2.03
C ASP A 96 7.91 10.99 -2.95
N PRO A 97 7.72 12.30 -3.19
CA PRO A 97 6.54 12.79 -3.88
C PRO A 97 6.61 12.51 -5.39
N TRP A 98 7.77 12.21 -5.96
CA TRP A 98 7.92 11.85 -7.37
C TRP A 98 7.68 10.35 -7.60
N LEU A 99 7.95 9.51 -6.61
CA LEU A 99 7.75 8.06 -6.69
C LEU A 99 6.41 7.60 -6.09
N ALA A 100 5.81 8.40 -5.20
CA ALA A 100 4.57 8.10 -4.49
C ALA A 100 3.47 9.14 -4.80
N SER A 101 3.05 9.95 -3.82
CA SER A 101 1.75 10.63 -3.85
C SER A 101 1.74 12.08 -4.36
N GLY A 102 2.85 12.59 -4.87
CA GLY A 102 2.93 13.99 -5.33
C GLY A 102 3.13 15.01 -4.21
N HIS A 103 3.12 14.60 -2.94
CA HIS A 103 3.43 15.43 -1.77
C HIS A 103 4.00 14.57 -0.63
N LEU A 104 4.67 15.19 0.34
CA LEU A 104 5.41 14.46 1.38
C LEU A 104 4.54 13.84 2.50
N HIS A 105 3.27 14.23 2.59
CA HIS A 105 2.40 13.82 3.70
C HIS A 105 1.92 12.38 3.61
N ASP A 106 1.83 11.80 2.40
CA ASP A 106 1.43 10.41 2.31
C ASP A 106 2.65 9.50 2.41
N ILE A 107 2.60 8.60 3.38
CA ILE A 107 3.66 7.64 3.61
C ILE A 107 3.19 6.29 3.11
N THR A 108 3.86 5.75 2.11
CA THR A 108 3.59 4.41 1.59
C THR A 108 4.54 3.40 2.23
N VAL A 109 3.97 2.35 2.82
CA VAL A 109 4.69 1.19 3.35
C VAL A 109 4.39 -0.02 2.49
N VAL A 110 5.43 -0.76 2.10
CA VAL A 110 5.35 -1.99 1.31
C VAL A 110 6.07 -3.13 2.03
N THR A 111 5.35 -4.21 2.29
CA THR A 111 5.87 -5.38 3.01
C THR A 111 5.84 -6.62 2.11
N PRO A 112 6.99 -7.28 1.86
CA PRO A 112 7.05 -8.53 1.12
C PRO A 112 6.38 -9.67 1.89
N VAL A 113 5.62 -10.50 1.18
CA VAL A 113 4.97 -11.69 1.73
C VAL A 113 5.73 -12.92 1.31
N PHE A 114 6.08 -13.78 2.27
CA PHE A 114 6.79 -15.03 2.02
C PHE A 114 5.92 -16.24 2.38
N TYR A 115 5.96 -17.26 1.53
CA TYR A 115 5.36 -18.58 1.81
C TYR A 115 6.39 -19.67 1.54
N LYS A 116 6.69 -20.49 2.56
CA LYS A 116 7.71 -21.55 2.51
C LYS A 116 9.06 -21.05 1.99
N GLY A 117 9.51 -19.90 2.50
CA GLY A 117 10.80 -19.30 2.15
C GLY A 117 10.87 -18.65 0.77
N ARG A 118 9.76 -18.52 0.04
CA ARG A 118 9.70 -17.84 -1.26
C ARG A 118 8.79 -16.62 -1.21
N GLY A 119 9.21 -15.51 -1.78
CA GLY A 119 8.36 -14.33 -1.94
C GLY A 119 7.14 -14.65 -2.82
N VAL A 120 5.94 -14.27 -2.42
CA VAL A 120 4.70 -14.59 -3.18
C VAL A 120 3.91 -13.35 -3.60
N GLY A 121 4.24 -12.18 -3.08
CA GLY A 121 3.58 -10.93 -3.37
C GLY A 121 3.88 -9.89 -2.30
N TRP A 122 3.09 -8.84 -2.26
CA TRP A 122 3.29 -7.72 -1.36
C TRP A 122 1.97 -7.26 -0.75
N PHE A 123 2.03 -6.75 0.47
CA PHE A 123 1.02 -5.84 0.98
C PHE A 123 1.57 -4.42 0.93
N ALA A 124 0.71 -3.47 0.62
CA ALA A 124 1.04 -2.07 0.77
C ALA A 124 -0.10 -1.31 1.45
N ASN A 125 0.27 -0.25 2.14
CA ASN A 125 -0.67 0.77 2.60
C ASN A 125 -0.06 2.15 2.40
N THR A 126 -0.94 3.14 2.25
CA THR A 126 -0.56 4.55 2.27
C THR A 126 -1.45 5.24 3.29
N CYS A 127 -0.86 6.02 4.19
CA CYS A 127 -1.60 6.81 5.18
C CYS A 127 -1.12 8.25 5.15
N HIS A 128 -2.05 9.18 5.30
CA HIS A 128 -1.72 10.60 5.37
C HIS A 128 -1.25 10.99 6.78
N ALA A 129 -0.06 11.61 6.85
CA ALA A 129 0.47 12.23 8.05
C ALA A 129 0.08 13.72 8.09
N MET A 130 -0.46 14.16 9.23
CA MET A 130 -0.89 15.56 9.42
C MET A 130 0.27 16.56 9.31
N ASP A 131 1.49 16.12 9.64
CA ASP A 131 2.69 16.95 9.68
C ASP A 131 3.90 16.09 9.29
N ILE A 132 4.79 16.66 8.47
CA ILE A 132 6.05 16.07 8.02
C ILE A 132 7.27 16.94 8.40
N GLY A 133 7.05 18.03 9.13
CA GLY A 133 8.09 18.92 9.65
C GLY A 133 8.39 20.15 8.79
N GLY A 134 7.56 20.42 7.78
CA GLY A 134 7.69 21.56 6.88
C GLY A 134 7.28 22.91 7.44
N ARG A 135 7.26 23.91 6.55
CA ARG A 135 7.12 25.33 6.89
C ARG A 135 5.78 25.70 7.54
N THR A 136 4.72 24.94 7.28
CA THR A 136 3.36 25.25 7.74
C THR A 136 2.48 24.03 7.78
N LEU A 137 1.55 23.99 8.73
CA LEU A 137 0.38 23.09 8.67
C LEU A 137 -0.55 23.59 7.55
N GLY A 138 -0.29 23.20 6.30
CA GLY A 138 -1.10 23.53 5.13
C GLY A 138 -0.31 23.72 3.83
N ALA A 139 -1.01 23.96 2.73
CA ALA A 139 -0.45 24.07 1.37
C ALA A 139 0.29 25.40 1.07
N GLY A 140 0.95 25.99 2.08
CA GLY A 140 1.65 27.27 1.97
C GLY A 140 3.09 27.18 1.44
N ALA A 141 3.59 25.95 1.26
CA ALA A 141 4.89 25.69 0.65
C ALA A 141 4.90 26.11 -0.82
N ARG A 142 5.98 26.75 -1.26
CA ARG A 142 6.17 27.14 -2.68
C ARG A 142 7.06 26.16 -3.44
N GLU A 143 7.88 25.43 -2.71
CA GLU A 143 8.82 24.46 -3.22
C GLU A 143 8.82 23.25 -2.30
N VAL A 144 9.16 22.07 -2.83
CA VAL A 144 9.21 20.83 -2.07
C VAL A 144 10.22 20.85 -0.92
N PHE A 145 11.22 21.74 -0.97
CA PHE A 145 12.19 21.94 0.11
C PHE A 145 11.58 22.65 1.33
N GLU A 146 10.37 23.21 1.19
CA GLU A 146 9.61 23.85 2.26
C GLU A 146 8.52 22.93 2.84
N GLU A 147 8.24 21.79 2.21
CA GLU A 147 7.22 20.82 2.65
C GLU A 147 7.69 19.95 3.83
#